data_AF-A0A0S9Q3C3-F1
#
_entry.id   AF-A0A0S9Q3C3-F1
#
_cell.length_a   1.000
_cell.length_b   1.000
_cell.length_c   1.000
_cell.angle_alpha   90.00
_cell.angle_beta   90.00
_cell.angle_gamma   90.00
#
_symmetry.space_group_name_H-M   'P 1'
#
loop_
_entity.id
_entity.type
_entity.pdbx_description
1 polymer ?
#
loop_
_entity_poly.entity_id
_entity_poly.type
_entity_poly.pdbx_seq_one_letter_code
_entity_poly.pdbx_strand_id
1 'polypeptide(L)'
;MRTASPETTQSAAAASDADSFELLGRLRLARRLENRERAPELAPEALHGIAGNVVRALAPLTEASVPAMLLTLLVSFGAMVGRDAYVLVGHQRHYPVLFGVVVGTSARARKGTGAAAVRPVLAAADAEFMKKRQIRGGIQSGEALIQAAAASDHDDAEANEDADQRLLIVEEEYARLLTVAGRQGSTLSAIMRSAWDSDELSARTKAQTLTAGNAHVAVLGQVTIAELTEVLKPVDITNGYANRFLHVLSHRGALLPEPGRLADAQVEEFGKRLRQAVEFSHRCGEVKRSPEFQVAWERLYRVVESQPSGGMVYDSLTGRASPYQLRLAMIYALLDQSPTLEKAHLRAAAALWEYSEASVAYIWGATLGEEGLDRLYAAVKAAGEDGLDRTQINGLFSKNRSRTELDGLVARLVELGLAVASSQPTGGRPRQVVTAVT
;
A
#
# COMPACT_ATOMS: atom_id res chain seq x y z
N MET A 1 -3.20 -62.41 18.55
CA MET A 1 -3.02 -61.28 19.50
C MET A 1 -2.37 -60.16 18.70
N ARG A 2 -3.01 -58.98 18.70
CA ARG A 2 -2.91 -57.93 17.68
C ARG A 2 -1.49 -57.36 17.51
N THR A 3 -1.03 -57.27 16.27
CA THR A 3 0.07 -56.39 15.82
C THR A 3 -0.54 -55.03 15.45
N ALA A 4 -0.11 -53.97 16.13
CA ALA A 4 -0.54 -52.61 15.89
C ALA A 4 0.22 -51.99 14.69
N SER A 5 -0.53 -51.41 13.74
CA SER A 5 -0.03 -50.51 12.70
C SER A 5 0.19 -49.11 13.28
N PRO A 6 1.22 -48.36 12.86
CA PRO A 6 1.37 -46.96 13.24
C PRO A 6 0.58 -46.08 12.25
N GLU A 7 -0.56 -45.58 12.68
CA GLU A 7 -1.23 -44.46 12.03
C GLU A 7 -0.81 -43.13 12.66
N THR A 8 -0.80 -42.10 11.81
CA THR A 8 -0.86 -40.67 12.13
C THR A 8 0.42 -39.94 12.56
N THR A 9 1.30 -39.72 11.59
CA THR A 9 2.27 -38.59 11.58
C THR A 9 2.24 -37.81 10.27
N GLN A 10 1.05 -37.54 9.71
CA GLN A 10 0.89 -36.71 8.49
C GLN A 10 -0.04 -35.50 8.66
N SER A 11 -0.73 -35.34 9.79
CA SER A 11 -1.67 -34.24 10.00
C SER A 11 -1.05 -32.93 10.54
N ALA A 12 0.20 -32.95 11.00
CA ALA A 12 0.84 -31.76 11.60
C ALA A 12 1.66 -30.92 10.60
N ALA A 13 2.05 -31.49 9.45
CA ALA A 13 2.87 -30.80 8.43
C ALA A 13 2.03 -29.93 7.46
N ALA A 14 0.72 -30.19 7.33
CA ALA A 14 -0.16 -29.43 6.44
C ALA A 14 -0.61 -28.08 7.04
N ALA A 15 -0.45 -27.87 8.35
CA ALA A 15 -0.80 -26.62 9.03
C ALA A 15 0.33 -25.57 9.03
N SER A 16 1.54 -25.91 8.55
CA SER A 16 2.69 -24.98 8.59
C SER A 16 2.85 -24.12 7.33
N ASP A 17 2.17 -24.44 6.23
CA ASP A 17 2.36 -23.74 4.94
C ASP A 17 1.41 -22.56 4.71
N ALA A 18 0.20 -22.60 5.27
CA ALA A 18 -0.79 -21.51 5.16
C ALA A 18 -0.34 -20.23 5.88
N ASP A 19 0.67 -20.32 6.74
CA ASP A 19 1.13 -19.26 7.63
C ASP A 19 2.52 -18.72 7.23
N SER A 20 3.02 -19.14 6.05
CA SER A 20 4.32 -18.74 5.51
C SER A 20 4.17 -17.51 4.60
N PHE A 21 4.96 -16.47 4.86
CA PHE A 21 5.16 -15.36 3.92
C PHE A 21 5.67 -15.83 2.54
N GLU A 22 6.16 -17.07 2.45
CA GLU A 22 6.63 -17.73 1.24
C GLU A 22 5.49 -18.19 0.31
N LEU A 23 4.39 -18.71 0.86
CA LEU A 23 3.15 -18.98 0.12
C LEU A 23 2.51 -17.67 -0.38
N LEU A 24 2.58 -16.60 0.43
CA LEU A 24 2.21 -15.25 0.01
C LEU A 24 3.09 -14.73 -1.14
N GLY A 25 4.35 -15.17 -1.24
CA GLY A 25 5.28 -14.74 -2.28
C GLY A 25 5.09 -15.38 -3.65
N ARG A 26 4.93 -16.71 -3.70
CA ARG A 26 4.84 -17.45 -4.97
C ARG A 26 3.49 -17.26 -5.68
N LEU A 27 2.40 -17.15 -4.92
CA LEU A 27 1.06 -16.88 -5.47
C LEU A 27 0.84 -15.40 -5.84
N ARG A 28 1.73 -14.49 -5.42
CA ARG A 28 1.59 -13.05 -5.68
C ARG A 28 1.67 -12.69 -7.16
N LEU A 29 2.43 -13.38 -8.01
CA LEU A 29 2.54 -13.01 -9.43
C LEU A 29 1.25 -13.37 -10.21
N ALA A 30 0.74 -14.59 -10.04
CA ALA A 30 -0.54 -15.00 -10.61
C ALA A 30 -1.66 -14.10 -10.10
N ARG A 31 -1.73 -13.89 -8.78
CA ARG A 31 -2.72 -13.02 -8.14
C ARG A 31 -2.60 -11.56 -8.61
N ARG A 32 -1.39 -11.02 -8.80
CA ARG A 32 -1.16 -9.69 -9.40
C ARG A 32 -1.77 -9.58 -10.80
N LEU A 33 -1.52 -10.57 -11.66
CA LEU A 33 -2.05 -10.61 -13.02
C LEU A 33 -3.58 -10.79 -13.03
N GLU A 34 -4.14 -11.51 -12.05
CA GLU A 34 -5.59 -11.66 -11.86
C GLU A 34 -6.26 -10.38 -11.35
N ASN A 35 -5.62 -9.69 -10.42
CA ASN A 35 -6.15 -8.49 -9.77
C ASN A 35 -6.33 -7.31 -10.75
N ARG A 36 -5.79 -7.37 -11.97
CA ARG A 36 -6.06 -6.36 -13.00
C ARG A 36 -7.52 -6.36 -13.47
N GLU A 37 -8.22 -7.48 -13.33
CA GLU A 37 -9.59 -7.69 -13.84
C GLU A 37 -10.65 -7.66 -12.71
N ARG A 38 -10.24 -7.77 -11.44
CA ARG A 38 -11.14 -7.83 -10.28
C ARG A 38 -10.73 -6.83 -9.22
N ALA A 39 -11.70 -6.09 -8.68
CA ALA A 39 -11.45 -5.20 -7.55
C ALA A 39 -10.90 -6.00 -6.35
N PRO A 40 -9.82 -5.55 -5.70
CA PRO A 40 -9.22 -6.28 -4.59
C PRO A 40 -10.11 -6.29 -3.35
N GLU A 41 -9.95 -7.35 -2.57
CA GLU A 41 -10.56 -7.50 -1.25
C GLU A 41 -9.50 -7.32 -0.17
N LEU A 42 -9.81 -6.54 0.86
CA LEU A 42 -8.88 -6.30 1.96
C LEU A 42 -8.89 -7.49 2.91
N ALA A 43 -7.71 -8.08 3.12
CA ALA A 43 -7.54 -9.19 4.04
C ALA A 43 -7.84 -8.75 5.50
N PRO A 44 -8.54 -9.58 6.30
CA PRO A 44 -9.02 -9.20 7.63
C PRO A 44 -7.91 -8.83 8.62
N GLU A 45 -6.68 -9.29 8.38
CA GLU A 45 -5.47 -8.99 9.14
C GLU A 45 -5.13 -7.51 9.10
N ALA A 46 -5.46 -6.79 8.01
CA ALA A 46 -5.26 -5.34 7.94
C ALA A 46 -6.14 -4.58 8.95
N LEU A 47 -7.28 -5.16 9.36
CA LEU A 47 -8.17 -4.59 10.36
C LEU A 47 -7.73 -5.02 11.78
N HIS A 48 -6.48 -4.71 12.11
CA HIS A 48 -5.83 -5.05 13.38
C HIS A 48 -6.07 -4.00 14.48
N GLY A 49 -6.12 -4.46 15.72
CA GLY A 49 -6.15 -3.61 16.92
C GLY A 49 -7.27 -2.57 16.92
N ILE A 50 -6.99 -1.41 17.51
CA ILE A 50 -7.95 -0.29 17.58
C ILE A 50 -8.36 0.22 16.19
N ALA A 51 -7.44 0.25 15.22
CA ALA A 51 -7.75 0.70 13.87
C ALA A 51 -8.82 -0.17 13.22
N GLY A 52 -8.67 -1.49 13.32
CA GLY A 52 -9.68 -2.45 12.90
C GLY A 52 -11.02 -2.26 13.61
N ASN A 53 -11.01 -2.07 14.93
CA ASN A 53 -12.23 -1.90 15.72
C ASN A 53 -13.04 -0.67 15.29
N VAL A 54 -12.36 0.48 15.10
CA VAL A 54 -13.00 1.72 14.62
C VAL A 54 -13.62 1.50 13.25
N VAL A 55 -12.87 0.91 12.31
CA VAL A 55 -13.34 0.69 10.94
C VAL A 55 -14.51 -0.30 10.90
N ARG A 56 -14.46 -1.40 11.68
CA ARG A 56 -15.56 -2.37 11.77
C ARG A 56 -16.83 -1.75 12.36
N ALA A 57 -16.70 -0.87 13.34
CA ALA A 57 -17.84 -0.17 13.94
C ALA A 57 -18.47 0.86 12.97
N LEU A 58 -17.65 1.50 12.13
CA LEU A 58 -18.11 2.47 11.13
C LEU A 58 -18.69 1.81 9.88
N ALA A 59 -18.13 0.68 9.43
CA ALA A 59 -18.51 0.01 8.19
C ALA A 59 -20.02 -0.16 7.94
N PRO A 60 -20.85 -0.60 8.91
CA PRO A 60 -22.29 -0.72 8.68
C PRO A 60 -23.04 0.62 8.65
N LEU A 61 -22.39 1.72 9.04
CA LEU A 61 -23.01 3.05 9.20
C LEU A 61 -22.70 4.00 8.04
N THR A 62 -21.80 3.65 7.13
CA THR A 62 -21.37 4.54 6.04
C THR A 62 -21.24 3.81 4.71
N GLU A 63 -21.43 4.53 3.60
CA GLU A 63 -21.12 4.01 2.26
C GLU A 63 -19.60 3.97 1.96
N ALA A 64 -18.78 4.50 2.88
CA ALA A 64 -17.33 4.54 2.71
C ALA A 64 -16.72 3.14 2.62
N SER A 65 -15.67 3.01 1.81
CA SER A 65 -14.94 1.74 1.72
C SER A 65 -14.13 1.51 3.00
N VAL A 66 -14.12 0.25 3.46
CA VAL A 66 -13.29 -0.21 4.58
C VAL A 66 -11.81 0.13 4.37
N PRO A 67 -11.20 -0.11 3.20
CA PRO A 67 -9.80 0.25 2.95
C PRO A 67 -9.54 1.76 3.00
N ALA A 68 -10.46 2.60 2.48
CA ALA A 68 -10.30 4.05 2.55
C ALA A 68 -10.37 4.58 3.98
N MET A 69 -11.30 4.06 4.80
CA MET A 69 -11.39 4.43 6.22
C MET A 69 -10.13 4.02 6.99
N LEU A 70 -9.64 2.79 6.75
CA LEU A 70 -8.40 2.32 7.37
C LEU A 70 -7.21 3.18 6.97
N LEU A 71 -6.98 3.41 5.67
CA LEU A 71 -5.87 4.25 5.20
C LEU A 71 -5.95 5.67 5.79
N THR A 72 -7.14 6.29 5.80
CA THR A 72 -7.37 7.62 6.39
C THR A 72 -6.94 7.63 7.86
N LEU A 73 -7.37 6.63 8.64
CA LEU A 73 -7.05 6.54 10.06
C LEU A 73 -5.53 6.40 10.28
N LEU A 74 -4.88 5.50 9.55
CA LEU A 74 -3.44 5.23 9.72
C LEU A 74 -2.57 6.41 9.29
N VAL A 75 -2.90 7.07 8.17
CA VAL A 75 -2.18 8.28 7.72
C VAL A 75 -2.34 9.41 8.74
N SER A 76 -3.55 9.63 9.24
CA SER A 76 -3.82 10.69 10.22
C SER A 76 -3.15 10.42 11.57
N PHE A 77 -3.21 9.17 12.05
CA PHE A 77 -2.51 8.76 13.27
C PHE A 77 -0.99 8.92 13.13
N GLY A 78 -0.41 8.45 12.02
CA GLY A 78 1.02 8.62 11.74
C GLY A 78 1.44 10.10 11.74
N ALA A 79 0.60 10.99 11.23
CA ALA A 79 0.82 12.43 11.29
C ALA A 79 0.82 12.98 12.73
N MET A 80 -0.13 12.54 13.56
CA MET A 80 -0.22 12.94 14.97
C MET A 80 1.01 12.50 15.77
N VAL A 81 1.56 11.32 15.50
CA VAL A 81 2.73 10.80 16.24
C VAL A 81 3.97 11.67 16.04
N GLY A 82 4.22 12.16 14.84
CA GLY A 82 5.44 12.93 14.56
C GLY A 82 6.72 12.09 14.58
N ARG A 83 7.82 12.72 15.00
CA ARG A 83 9.17 12.13 15.01
C ARG A 83 9.59 11.52 16.36
N ASP A 84 8.68 11.43 17.32
CA ASP A 84 8.98 10.92 18.68
C ASP A 84 9.08 9.40 18.77
N ALA A 85 8.53 8.69 17.77
CA ALA A 85 8.67 7.25 17.62
C ALA A 85 9.35 6.93 16.29
N TYR A 86 10.31 6.01 16.30
CA TYR A 86 11.03 5.61 15.09
C TYR A 86 11.52 4.17 15.15
N VAL A 87 11.79 3.59 13.99
CA VAL A 87 12.52 2.32 13.85
C VAL A 87 13.87 2.61 13.18
N LEU A 88 14.94 1.97 13.66
CA LEU A 88 16.24 2.02 13.02
C LEU A 88 16.39 0.97 11.92
N VAL A 89 16.91 1.40 10.77
CA VAL A 89 17.41 0.56 9.68
C VAL A 89 18.83 1.03 9.36
N GLY A 90 19.83 0.26 9.78
CA GLY A 90 21.22 0.75 9.79
C GLY A 90 21.34 2.02 10.63
N HIS A 91 21.81 3.10 10.01
CA HIS A 91 21.94 4.42 10.65
C HIS A 91 20.75 5.36 10.42
N GLN A 92 19.74 4.94 9.64
CA GLN A 92 18.60 5.77 9.30
C GLN A 92 17.43 5.54 10.25
N ARG A 93 16.82 6.64 10.72
CA ARG A 93 15.55 6.63 11.44
C ARG A 93 14.39 6.64 10.45
N HIS A 94 13.50 5.66 10.57
CA HIS A 94 12.22 5.66 9.86
C HIS A 94 11.12 6.05 10.84
N TYR A 95 10.44 7.16 10.55
CA TYR A 95 9.30 7.68 11.32
C TYR A 95 7.96 7.16 10.76
N PRO A 96 6.85 7.21 11.53
CA PRO A 96 5.52 6.71 11.12
C PRO A 96 4.83 7.66 10.13
N VAL A 97 5.54 8.03 9.07
CA VAL A 97 5.06 8.94 8.04
C VAL A 97 4.51 8.18 6.84
N LEU A 98 3.25 8.45 6.50
CA LEU A 98 2.57 7.85 5.37
C LEU A 98 2.06 8.94 4.43
N PHE A 99 2.27 8.68 3.15
CA PHE A 99 1.52 9.29 2.07
C PHE A 99 0.58 8.21 1.52
N GLY A 100 -0.71 8.49 1.51
CA GLY A 100 -1.74 7.59 1.02
C GLY A 100 -2.67 8.32 0.05
N VAL A 101 -3.17 7.60 -0.94
CA VAL A 101 -4.17 8.10 -1.88
C VAL A 101 -5.34 7.12 -1.97
N VAL A 102 -6.54 7.63 -1.72
CA VAL A 102 -7.79 6.90 -1.90
C VAL A 102 -8.25 7.10 -3.34
N VAL A 103 -8.28 6.01 -4.11
CA VAL A 103 -8.61 6.04 -5.54
C VAL A 103 -10.01 5.46 -5.75
N GLY A 104 -10.99 6.30 -6.03
CA GLY A 104 -12.36 5.85 -6.29
C GLY A 104 -12.57 5.40 -7.72
N THR A 105 -13.33 4.32 -7.91
CA THR A 105 -13.70 3.81 -9.26
C THR A 105 -14.55 4.79 -10.07
N SER A 106 -15.22 5.74 -9.41
CA SER A 106 -15.96 6.83 -10.06
C SER A 106 -16.11 8.02 -9.12
N ALA A 107 -16.58 9.16 -9.64
CA ALA A 107 -16.98 10.30 -8.81
C ALA A 107 -18.06 9.93 -7.76
N ARG A 108 -18.87 8.91 -8.04
CA ARG A 108 -19.91 8.40 -7.15
C ARG A 108 -19.39 7.44 -6.07
N ALA A 109 -18.11 7.08 -6.07
CA ALA A 109 -17.52 6.13 -5.12
C ALA A 109 -17.36 6.68 -3.69
N ARG A 110 -17.94 7.87 -3.38
CA ARG A 110 -18.00 8.46 -2.03
C ARG A 110 -16.63 8.57 -1.34
N LYS A 111 -15.57 8.90 -2.10
CA LYS A 111 -14.18 9.00 -1.61
C LYS A 111 -14.04 9.88 -0.35
N GLY A 112 -14.78 10.99 -0.30
CA GLY A 112 -14.80 11.92 0.84
C GLY A 112 -15.56 11.43 2.09
N THR A 113 -16.43 10.41 1.98
CA THR A 113 -17.22 9.94 3.13
C THR A 113 -16.39 9.13 4.12
N GLY A 114 -15.31 8.47 3.66
CA GLY A 114 -14.38 7.76 4.55
C GLY A 114 -13.65 8.72 5.50
N ALA A 115 -13.11 9.81 4.96
CA ALA A 115 -12.48 10.85 5.76
C ALA A 115 -13.46 11.52 6.73
N ALA A 116 -14.70 11.77 6.29
CA ALA A 116 -15.75 12.32 7.14
C ALA A 116 -16.17 11.36 8.27
N ALA A 117 -16.25 10.05 7.99
CA ALA A 117 -16.66 9.04 8.96
C ALA A 117 -15.65 8.85 10.09
N VAL A 118 -14.35 8.90 9.79
CA VAL A 118 -13.27 8.69 10.77
C VAL A 118 -12.93 9.97 11.54
N ARG A 119 -13.18 11.16 10.97
CA ARG A 119 -12.82 12.45 11.55
C ARG A 119 -13.29 12.66 13.01
N PRO A 120 -14.53 12.31 13.42
CA PRO A 120 -14.96 12.50 14.81
C PRO A 120 -14.07 11.76 15.81
N VAL A 121 -13.67 10.53 15.49
CA VAL A 121 -12.80 9.71 16.32
C VAL A 121 -11.38 10.30 16.39
N LEU A 122 -10.83 10.77 15.26
CA LEU A 122 -9.54 11.45 15.21
C LEU A 122 -9.53 12.78 15.98
N ALA A 123 -10.60 13.57 15.86
CA ALA A 123 -10.73 14.83 16.60
C ALA A 123 -10.91 14.59 18.11
N ALA A 124 -11.60 13.51 18.50
CA ALA A 124 -11.67 13.09 19.89
C ALA A 124 -10.31 12.62 20.43
N ALA A 125 -9.41 12.11 19.57
CA ALA A 125 -8.04 11.77 19.96
C ALA A 125 -7.18 13.03 20.19
N ASP A 126 -7.10 13.92 19.20
CA ASP A 126 -6.32 15.16 19.26
C ASP A 126 -6.99 16.29 18.45
N ALA A 127 -7.85 17.07 19.12
CA ALA A 127 -8.60 18.15 18.50
C ALA A 127 -7.71 19.32 18.08
N GLU A 128 -6.65 19.62 18.84
CA GLU A 128 -5.75 20.74 18.58
C GLU A 128 -4.90 20.48 17.34
N PHE A 129 -4.33 19.28 17.21
CA PHE A 129 -3.62 18.87 16.01
C PHE A 129 -4.53 18.91 14.78
N MET A 130 -5.72 18.31 14.86
CA MET A 130 -6.68 18.28 13.75
C MET A 130 -7.20 19.67 13.34
N LYS A 131 -7.12 20.66 14.23
CA LYS A 131 -7.51 22.05 13.96
C LYS A 131 -6.37 22.89 13.40
N LYS A 132 -5.17 22.77 13.97
CA LYS A 132 -4.03 23.66 13.67
C LYS A 132 -3.08 23.10 12.63
N ARG A 133 -2.91 21.77 12.60
CA ARG A 133 -1.87 21.08 11.84
C ARG A 133 -2.38 20.16 10.75
N GLN A 134 -3.69 20.19 10.53
CA GLN A 134 -4.31 19.68 9.32
C GLN A 134 -4.56 20.83 8.35
N ILE A 135 -4.03 20.72 7.14
CA ILE A 135 -4.42 21.59 6.03
C ILE A 135 -5.29 20.80 5.05
N ARG A 136 -6.31 21.48 4.51
CA ARG A 136 -7.22 20.93 3.51
C ARG A 136 -7.10 21.73 2.23
N GLY A 137 -6.47 21.15 1.21
CA GLY A 137 -6.14 21.89 0.00
C GLY A 137 -5.05 22.95 0.21
N GLY A 138 -4.78 23.73 -0.83
CA GLY A 138 -4.05 24.99 -0.72
C GLY A 138 -2.54 24.95 -0.94
N ILE A 139 -1.89 23.79 -0.93
CA ILE A 139 -0.46 23.72 -1.32
C ILE A 139 -0.34 23.96 -2.83
N GLN A 140 0.36 25.04 -3.21
CA GLN A 140 0.53 25.49 -4.60
C GLN A 140 2.00 25.56 -5.06
N SER A 141 2.97 25.39 -4.15
CA SER A 141 4.39 25.31 -4.48
C SER A 141 5.16 24.53 -3.42
N GLY A 142 6.44 24.25 -3.68
CA GLY A 142 7.33 23.62 -2.71
C GLY A 142 7.63 24.53 -1.52
N GLU A 143 7.81 25.82 -1.74
CA GLU A 143 8.02 26.83 -0.69
C GLU A 143 6.82 26.92 0.24
N ALA A 144 5.59 26.90 -0.30
CA ALA A 144 4.36 26.89 0.50
C ALA A 144 4.26 25.65 1.39
N LEU A 145 4.72 24.49 0.89
CA LEU A 145 4.81 23.27 1.69
C LEU A 145 5.82 23.40 2.84
N ILE A 146 7.01 23.94 2.56
CA ILE A 146 8.05 24.14 3.59
C ILE A 146 7.54 25.08 4.68
N GLN A 147 6.93 26.20 4.28
CA GLN A 147 6.39 27.17 5.22
C GLN A 147 5.29 26.57 6.11
N ALA A 148 4.35 25.80 5.52
CA ALA A 148 3.32 25.10 6.28
C ALA A 148 3.90 24.06 7.25
N ALA A 149 4.96 23.36 6.84
CA ALA A 149 5.66 22.38 7.67
C ALA A 149 6.44 23.04 8.82
N ALA A 150 7.10 24.18 8.56
CA ALA A 150 7.82 24.95 9.57
C ALA A 150 6.92 25.56 10.64
N ALA A 151 5.60 25.65 10.38
CA ALA A 151 4.63 26.35 11.21
C ALA A 151 5.04 27.81 11.51
N SER A 152 5.68 28.46 10.53
CA SER A 152 6.07 29.86 10.57
C SER A 152 4.94 30.74 10.05
N ASP A 153 4.53 31.75 10.81
CA ASP A 153 3.69 32.83 10.30
C ASP A 153 4.49 33.68 9.29
N HIS A 154 3.81 34.29 8.32
CA HIS A 154 4.42 35.02 7.19
C HIS A 154 5.36 36.17 7.59
N ASP A 155 5.27 36.66 8.84
CA ASP A 155 5.94 37.86 9.31
C ASP A 155 7.19 37.61 10.18
N ASP A 156 7.43 36.37 10.64
CA ASP A 156 8.58 36.04 11.51
C ASP A 156 9.68 35.29 10.72
N ALA A 157 10.82 35.96 10.55
CA ALA A 157 11.97 35.45 9.80
C ALA A 157 12.82 34.41 10.56
N GLU A 158 12.55 34.19 11.85
CA GLU A 158 13.26 33.21 12.67
C GLU A 158 12.42 31.94 12.83
N ALA A 159 12.97 30.80 12.41
CA ALA A 159 12.37 29.50 12.64
C ALA A 159 12.29 29.26 14.16
N ASN A 160 11.08 29.19 14.70
CA ASN A 160 10.88 28.74 16.07
C ASN A 160 11.27 27.26 16.17
N GLU A 161 12.38 26.95 16.85
CA GLU A 161 12.88 25.58 17.02
C GLU A 161 11.88 24.68 17.75
N ASP A 162 11.00 25.25 18.58
CA ASP A 162 9.93 24.56 19.31
C ASP A 162 8.61 24.51 18.53
N ALA A 163 8.57 25.01 17.29
CA ALA A 163 7.39 24.91 16.46
C ALA A 163 7.05 23.44 16.23
N ASP A 164 5.77 23.10 16.42
CA ASP A 164 5.28 21.80 15.97
C ASP A 164 5.56 21.73 14.45
N GLN A 165 6.26 20.71 13.97
CA GLN A 165 6.52 20.52 12.53
C GLN A 165 5.79 19.31 11.94
N ARG A 166 4.81 18.77 12.68
CA ARG A 166 3.89 17.74 12.19
C ARG A 166 2.83 18.37 11.30
N LEU A 167 2.66 17.88 10.08
CA LEU A 167 1.67 18.42 9.14
C LEU A 167 0.88 17.28 8.50
N LEU A 168 -0.45 17.35 8.57
CA LEU A 168 -1.35 16.48 7.82
C LEU A 168 -1.94 17.25 6.64
N ILE A 169 -1.59 16.86 5.43
CA ILE A 169 -2.17 17.42 4.20
C ILE A 169 -3.31 16.51 3.76
N VAL A 170 -4.52 17.04 3.70
CA VAL A 170 -5.69 16.34 3.14
C VAL A 170 -6.09 17.02 1.83
N GLU A 171 -5.88 16.32 0.72
CA GLU A 171 -6.20 16.82 -0.61
C GLU A 171 -7.38 16.02 -1.17
N GLU A 172 -8.59 16.60 -1.07
CA GLU A 172 -9.82 15.99 -1.60
C GLU A 172 -9.81 15.91 -3.14
N GLU A 173 -9.00 16.76 -3.80
CA GLU A 173 -8.75 16.79 -5.24
C GLU A 173 -7.27 16.52 -5.55
N TYR A 174 -6.78 15.31 -5.27
CA TYR A 174 -5.35 14.98 -5.39
C TYR A 174 -4.77 15.22 -6.80
N ALA A 175 -5.60 15.19 -7.85
CA ALA A 175 -5.21 15.56 -9.21
C ALA A 175 -4.66 17.00 -9.31
N ARG A 176 -5.15 17.92 -8.49
CA ARG A 176 -4.64 19.29 -8.38
C ARG A 176 -3.19 19.31 -7.91
N LEU A 177 -2.88 18.52 -6.88
CA LEU A 177 -1.53 18.42 -6.33
C LEU A 177 -0.56 17.84 -7.37
N LEU A 178 -0.96 16.78 -8.08
CA LEU A 178 -0.20 16.20 -9.19
C LEU A 178 0.04 17.21 -10.31
N THR A 179 -0.99 17.95 -10.70
CA THR A 179 -0.90 18.98 -11.74
C THR A 179 0.11 20.07 -11.36
N VAL A 180 0.07 20.55 -10.12
CA VAL A 180 1.03 21.56 -9.62
C VAL A 180 2.45 21.00 -9.54
N ALA A 181 2.61 19.77 -9.05
CA ALA A 181 3.91 19.12 -8.95
C ALA A 181 4.53 18.89 -10.34
N GLY A 182 3.71 18.61 -11.35
CA GLY A 182 4.13 18.38 -12.74
C GLY A 182 4.28 19.62 -13.62
N ARG A 183 4.18 20.85 -13.06
CA ARG A 183 4.43 22.10 -13.80
C ARG A 183 5.93 22.28 -14.05
N GLN A 184 6.28 22.85 -15.21
CA GLN A 184 7.68 23.19 -15.50
C GLN A 184 8.21 24.18 -14.45
N GLY A 185 9.37 23.87 -13.86
CA GLY A 185 9.99 24.67 -12.81
C GLY A 185 9.42 24.46 -11.40
N SER A 186 8.45 23.56 -11.21
CA SER A 186 7.93 23.23 -9.88
C SER A 186 8.94 22.41 -9.07
N THR A 187 9.19 22.84 -7.84
CA THR A 187 10.04 22.12 -6.86
C THR A 187 9.23 21.18 -5.96
N LEU A 188 7.90 21.20 -6.07
CA LEU A 188 7.00 20.50 -5.16
C LEU A 188 7.21 18.98 -5.17
N SER A 189 7.43 18.36 -6.33
CA SER A 189 7.70 16.92 -6.43
C SER A 189 8.97 16.53 -5.65
N ALA A 190 10.05 17.31 -5.79
CA ALA A 190 11.30 17.07 -5.08
C ALA A 190 11.14 17.24 -3.56
N ILE A 191 10.47 18.31 -3.12
CA ILE A 191 10.26 18.59 -1.69
C ILE A 191 9.34 17.54 -1.04
N MET A 192 8.30 17.10 -1.74
CA MET A 192 7.42 16.02 -1.27
C MET A 192 8.19 14.70 -1.10
N ARG A 193 9.14 14.40 -1.99
CA ARG A 193 10.00 13.21 -1.86
C ARG A 193 10.87 13.29 -0.60
N SER A 194 11.55 14.42 -0.39
CA SER A 194 12.33 14.69 0.82
C SER A 194 11.47 14.62 2.09
N ALA A 195 10.24 15.14 2.04
CA ALA A 195 9.32 15.09 3.17
C ALA A 195 8.93 13.64 3.54
N TRP A 196 8.68 12.79 2.55
CA TRP A 196 8.44 11.37 2.79
C TRP A 196 9.69 10.64 3.32
N ASP A 197 10.87 11.02 2.85
CA ASP A 197 12.15 10.49 3.35
C ASP A 197 12.50 11.03 4.77
N SER A 198 11.71 11.99 5.27
CA SER A 198 11.92 12.68 6.56
C SER A 198 13.23 13.47 6.62
N ASP A 199 13.67 13.97 5.47
CA ASP A 199 14.79 14.89 5.39
C ASP A 199 14.39 16.27 5.95
N GLU A 200 15.39 17.12 6.21
CA GLU A 200 15.16 18.55 6.36
C GLU A 200 14.60 19.12 5.05
N LEU A 201 13.55 19.93 5.15
CA LEU A 201 13.00 20.64 4.00
C LEU A 201 13.54 22.06 4.00
N SER A 202 14.19 22.47 2.92
CA SER A 202 14.64 23.84 2.78
C SER A 202 14.54 24.36 1.35
N ALA A 203 14.31 25.66 1.23
CA ALA A 203 14.32 26.38 -0.02
C ALA A 203 14.98 27.75 0.17
N ARG A 204 15.84 28.14 -0.77
CA ARG A 204 16.53 29.42 -0.76
C ARG A 204 16.01 30.29 -1.90
N THR A 205 15.48 31.46 -1.54
CA THR A 205 15.12 32.51 -2.49
C THR A 205 16.02 33.72 -2.28
N LYS A 206 15.95 34.71 -3.17
CA LYS A 206 16.69 35.97 -2.98
C LYS A 206 16.23 36.76 -1.74
N ALA A 207 14.99 36.56 -1.30
CA ALA A 207 14.38 37.33 -0.21
C ALA A 207 14.48 36.63 1.15
N GLN A 208 14.39 35.30 1.17
CA GLN A 208 14.33 34.51 2.40
C GLN A 208 14.86 33.08 2.21
N THR A 209 15.32 32.49 3.32
CA THR A 209 15.56 31.05 3.43
C THR A 209 14.44 30.44 4.26
N LEU A 210 13.73 29.47 3.69
CA LEU A 210 12.72 28.69 4.40
C LEU A 210 13.35 27.36 4.82
N THR A 211 13.17 26.99 6.09
CA THR A 211 13.70 25.73 6.64
C THR A 211 12.69 25.10 7.60
N ALA A 212 12.44 23.80 7.42
CA ALA A 212 11.75 22.93 8.36
C ALA A 212 12.66 21.73 8.66
N GLY A 213 13.52 21.86 9.69
CA GLY A 213 14.55 20.87 10.06
C GLY A 213 13.97 19.53 10.52
N ASN A 214 12.79 19.55 11.14
CA ASN A 214 12.11 18.41 11.72
C ASN A 214 10.75 18.12 11.06
N ALA A 215 10.59 18.47 9.78
CA ALA A 215 9.34 18.30 9.06
C ALA A 215 8.79 16.86 9.13
N HIS A 216 7.57 16.68 9.65
CA HIS A 216 6.87 15.40 9.63
C HIS A 216 5.56 15.56 8.87
N VAL A 217 5.64 15.45 7.55
CA VAL A 217 4.50 15.70 6.66
C VAL A 217 3.87 14.37 6.32
N ALA A 218 2.60 14.18 6.61
CA ALA A 218 1.78 13.08 6.09
C ALA A 218 0.79 13.62 5.05
N VAL A 219 0.46 12.80 4.06
CA VAL A 219 -0.44 13.21 2.97
C VAL A 219 -1.53 12.20 2.74
N LEU A 220 -2.78 12.65 2.72
CA LEU A 220 -3.95 11.89 2.34
C LEU A 220 -4.59 12.54 1.11
N GLY A 221 -4.39 11.94 -0.05
CA GLY A 221 -5.02 12.35 -1.30
C GLY A 221 -6.31 11.57 -1.57
N GLN A 222 -7.23 12.17 -2.33
CA GLN A 222 -8.38 11.50 -2.91
C GLN A 222 -8.50 11.84 -4.40
N VAL A 223 -8.75 10.84 -5.24
CA VAL A 223 -8.81 11.00 -6.70
C VAL A 223 -9.67 9.91 -7.32
N THR A 224 -10.24 10.13 -8.51
CA THR A 224 -10.82 9.02 -9.29
C THR A 224 -9.76 8.26 -10.08
N ILE A 225 -10.06 7.03 -10.51
CA ILE A 225 -9.21 6.31 -11.48
C ILE A 225 -9.00 7.17 -12.73
N ALA A 226 -10.09 7.67 -13.33
CA ALA A 226 -10.04 8.42 -14.58
C ALA A 226 -9.11 9.64 -14.50
N GLU A 227 -9.29 10.49 -13.48
CA GLU A 227 -8.44 11.66 -13.27
C GLU A 227 -6.99 11.25 -12.99
N LEU A 228 -6.77 10.25 -12.12
CA LEU A 228 -5.42 9.82 -11.74
C LEU A 228 -4.62 9.34 -12.94
N THR A 229 -5.23 8.52 -13.80
CA THR A 229 -4.58 8.01 -15.02
C THR A 229 -4.34 9.09 -16.06
N GLU A 230 -5.12 10.18 -16.04
CA GLU A 230 -4.94 11.31 -16.94
C GLU A 230 -3.81 12.25 -16.48
N VAL A 231 -3.74 12.54 -15.17
CA VAL A 231 -2.81 13.55 -14.65
C VAL A 231 -1.46 13.00 -14.19
N LEU A 232 -1.37 11.71 -13.87
CA LEU A 232 -0.11 11.11 -13.41
C LEU A 232 0.82 10.87 -14.62
N LYS A 233 1.86 11.69 -14.73
CA LYS A 233 2.76 11.66 -15.89
C LYS A 233 3.78 10.50 -15.78
N PRO A 234 4.28 9.95 -16.91
CA PRO A 234 5.33 8.93 -16.88
C PRO A 234 6.59 9.33 -16.10
N VAL A 235 6.93 10.63 -16.10
CA VAL A 235 8.05 11.16 -15.32
C VAL A 235 7.83 11.01 -13.82
N ASP A 236 6.60 11.19 -13.32
CA ASP A 236 6.27 11.09 -11.89
C ASP A 236 6.26 9.65 -11.39
N ILE A 237 6.01 8.70 -12.30
CA ILE A 237 6.10 7.26 -12.06
C ILE A 237 7.58 6.86 -11.92
N THR A 238 8.43 7.33 -12.85
CA THR A 238 9.83 6.91 -12.95
C THR A 238 10.78 7.67 -12.03
N ASN A 239 10.47 8.91 -11.65
CA ASN A 239 11.30 9.73 -10.77
C ASN A 239 11.12 9.37 -9.27
N GLY A 240 10.23 8.44 -8.94
CA GLY A 240 9.93 8.00 -7.58
C GLY A 240 9.01 8.91 -6.77
N TYR A 241 8.36 9.90 -7.38
CA TYR A 241 7.32 10.67 -6.68
C TYR A 241 6.10 9.79 -6.38
N ALA A 242 5.56 9.13 -7.40
CA ALA A 242 4.33 8.35 -7.27
C ALA A 242 4.48 7.12 -6.36
N ASN A 243 5.67 6.51 -6.33
CA ASN A 243 5.93 5.32 -5.51
C ASN A 243 6.08 5.59 -4.02
N ARG A 244 6.07 6.88 -3.64
CA ARG A 244 5.94 7.33 -2.25
C ARG A 244 4.48 7.55 -1.87
N PHE A 245 3.49 6.99 -2.59
CA PHE A 245 2.09 7.00 -2.18
C PHE A 245 1.55 5.57 -2.11
N LEU A 246 0.89 5.22 -1.01
CA LEU A 246 0.06 4.01 -0.92
C LEU A 246 -1.23 4.24 -1.68
N HIS A 247 -1.43 3.51 -2.78
CA HIS A 247 -2.65 3.58 -3.58
C HIS A 247 -3.66 2.60 -3.02
N VAL A 248 -4.81 3.08 -2.57
CA VAL A 248 -5.88 2.25 -2.01
C VAL A 248 -7.12 2.46 -2.84
N LEU A 249 -7.54 1.41 -3.55
CA LEU A 249 -8.80 1.44 -4.28
C LEU A 249 -9.96 1.59 -3.31
N SER A 250 -10.93 2.42 -3.68
CA SER A 250 -12.17 2.63 -2.94
C SER A 250 -13.36 2.33 -3.83
N HIS A 251 -14.11 1.30 -3.46
CA HIS A 251 -15.41 0.97 -4.00
C HIS A 251 -16.49 1.34 -2.99
N ARG A 252 -17.72 1.61 -3.46
CA ARG A 252 -18.82 1.89 -2.54
C ARG A 252 -19.07 0.65 -1.66
N GLY A 253 -19.07 0.82 -0.34
CA GLY A 253 -19.17 -0.29 0.62
C GLY A 253 -20.61 -0.78 0.85
N ALA A 254 -21.57 0.15 0.82
CA ALA A 254 -23.00 -0.11 0.98
C ALA A 254 -23.83 0.95 0.24
N LEU A 255 -25.12 0.69 0.05
CA LEU A 255 -26.10 1.69 -0.37
C LEU A 255 -26.93 2.08 0.84
N LEU A 256 -26.63 3.24 1.41
CA LEU A 256 -27.30 3.76 2.60
C LEU A 256 -27.88 5.14 2.24
N PRO A 257 -29.21 5.25 2.05
CA PRO A 257 -29.83 6.54 1.76
C PRO A 257 -29.65 7.53 2.92
N GLU A 258 -29.60 7.01 4.15
CA GLU A 258 -29.35 7.75 5.38
C GLU A 258 -28.18 7.10 6.12
N PRO A 259 -26.93 7.51 5.83
CA PRO A 259 -25.77 7.03 6.57
C PRO A 259 -25.91 7.35 8.06
N GLY A 260 -25.59 6.36 8.89
CA GLY A 260 -25.53 6.53 10.34
C GLY A 260 -24.24 7.21 10.79
N ARG A 261 -24.11 7.35 12.11
CA ARG A 261 -22.90 7.80 12.79
C ARG A 261 -22.70 6.98 14.06
N LEU A 262 -21.46 6.86 14.52
CA LEU A 262 -21.19 6.31 15.84
C LEU A 262 -21.92 7.15 16.90
N ALA A 263 -22.38 6.49 17.95
CA ALA A 263 -22.89 7.19 19.12
C ALA A 263 -21.75 7.98 19.80
N ASP A 264 -22.07 9.10 20.45
CA ASP A 264 -21.07 9.97 21.07
C ASP A 264 -20.20 9.21 22.08
N ALA A 265 -20.78 8.29 22.85
CA ALA A 265 -20.05 7.42 23.77
C ALA A 265 -19.01 6.52 23.06
N GLN A 266 -19.32 6.01 21.87
CA GLN A 266 -18.37 5.20 21.09
C GLN A 266 -17.25 6.08 20.50
N VAL A 267 -17.60 7.30 20.05
CA VAL A 267 -16.61 8.28 19.58
C VAL A 267 -15.64 8.64 20.70
N GLU A 268 -16.15 8.88 21.91
CA GLU A 268 -15.35 9.17 23.10
C GLU A 268 -14.47 7.98 23.48
N GLU A 269 -15.01 6.75 23.49
CA GLU A 269 -14.25 5.55 23.81
C GLU A 269 -13.09 5.32 22.83
N PHE A 270 -13.36 5.36 21.53
CA PHE A 270 -12.32 5.19 20.51
C PHE A 270 -11.33 6.35 20.51
N GLY A 271 -11.82 7.58 20.65
CA GLY A 271 -10.99 8.78 20.75
C GLY A 271 -10.03 8.71 21.93
N LYS A 272 -10.50 8.29 23.10
CA LYS A 272 -9.67 8.10 24.31
C LYS A 272 -8.56 7.08 24.07
N ARG A 273 -8.88 5.92 23.50
CA ARG A 273 -7.89 4.86 23.25
C ARG A 273 -6.86 5.28 22.18
N LEU A 274 -7.27 6.02 21.14
CA LEU A 274 -6.34 6.60 20.17
C LEU A 274 -5.46 7.68 20.80
N ARG A 275 -6.01 8.54 21.67
CA ARG A 275 -5.24 9.54 22.41
C ARG A 275 -4.15 8.88 23.24
N GLN A 276 -4.48 7.81 23.96
CA GLN A 276 -3.51 7.03 24.73
C GLN A 276 -2.39 6.47 23.84
N ALA A 277 -2.71 6.01 22.62
CA ALA A 277 -1.71 5.57 21.65
C ALA A 277 -0.82 6.72 21.16
N VAL A 278 -1.37 7.91 20.92
CA VAL A 278 -0.59 9.12 20.56
C VAL A 278 0.34 9.52 21.71
N GLU A 279 -0.17 9.63 22.94
CA GLU A 279 0.60 9.95 24.15
C GLU A 279 1.67 8.91 24.50
N PHE A 280 1.41 7.64 24.19
CA PHE A 280 2.41 6.58 24.27
C PHE A 280 3.51 6.82 23.24
N SER A 281 3.14 7.11 21.99
CA SER A 281 4.08 7.28 20.88
C SER A 281 5.05 8.44 21.13
N HIS A 282 4.58 9.55 21.72
CA HIS A 282 5.40 10.69 22.10
C HIS A 282 6.49 10.37 23.14
N ARG A 283 6.41 9.22 23.81
CA ARG A 283 7.37 8.77 24.84
C ARG A 283 8.10 7.49 24.43
N CYS A 284 7.79 6.93 23.27
CA CYS A 284 8.25 5.60 22.90
C CYS A 284 9.71 5.57 22.43
N GLY A 285 10.16 6.58 21.68
CA GLY A 285 11.49 6.59 21.09
C GLY A 285 11.68 5.46 20.07
N GLU A 286 12.74 4.67 20.22
CA GLU A 286 13.02 3.56 19.31
C GLU A 286 12.06 2.37 19.53
N VAL A 287 11.27 2.04 18.52
CA VAL A 287 10.45 0.82 18.46
C VAL A 287 11.31 -0.34 18.00
N LYS A 288 11.55 -1.31 18.88
CA LYS A 288 12.45 -2.46 18.62
C LYS A 288 11.73 -3.56 17.86
N ARG A 289 12.48 -4.52 17.29
CA ARG A 289 11.91 -5.70 16.62
C ARG A 289 11.98 -6.91 17.56
N SER A 290 10.85 -7.59 17.81
CA SER A 290 10.89 -8.87 18.51
C SER A 290 11.63 -9.94 17.68
N PRO A 291 12.17 -10.99 18.31
CA PRO A 291 12.80 -12.10 17.57
C PRO A 291 11.88 -12.70 16.51
N GLU A 292 10.60 -12.88 16.84
CA GLU A 292 9.57 -13.42 15.94
C GLU A 292 9.29 -12.47 14.77
N PHE A 293 9.29 -11.15 15.01
CA PHE A 293 9.20 -10.15 13.95
C PHE A 293 10.40 -10.23 13.01
N GLN A 294 11.63 -10.35 13.54
CA GLN A 294 12.83 -10.40 12.70
C GLN A 294 12.81 -11.60 11.74
N VAL A 295 12.49 -12.79 12.25
CA VAL A 295 12.36 -14.00 11.42
C VAL A 295 11.28 -13.84 10.35
N ALA A 296 10.12 -13.27 10.73
CA ALA A 296 9.04 -13.01 9.80
C ALA A 296 9.42 -11.96 8.74
N TRP A 297 10.09 -10.89 9.16
CA TRP A 297 10.56 -9.80 8.31
C TRP A 297 11.58 -10.29 7.29
N GLU A 298 12.57 -11.09 7.69
CA GLU A 298 13.56 -11.65 6.78
C GLU A 298 12.93 -12.47 5.64
N ARG A 299 11.89 -13.25 5.96
CA ARG A 299 11.17 -14.05 4.96
C ARG A 299 10.39 -13.16 4.01
N LEU A 300 9.60 -12.23 4.56
CA LEU A 300 8.80 -11.31 3.75
C LEU A 300 9.68 -10.40 2.89
N TYR A 301 10.78 -9.89 3.43
CA TYR A 301 11.72 -9.04 2.72
C TYR A 301 12.32 -9.75 1.51
N ARG A 302 12.81 -10.99 1.68
CA ARG A 302 13.31 -11.79 0.54
C ARG A 302 12.25 -11.94 -0.54
N VAL A 303 11.03 -12.28 -0.13
CA VAL A 303 9.90 -12.45 -1.04
C VAL A 303 9.58 -11.17 -1.80
N VAL A 304 9.60 -10.01 -1.14
CA VAL A 304 9.28 -8.70 -1.72
C VAL A 304 10.35 -8.22 -2.66
N GLU A 305 11.62 -8.36 -2.30
CA GLU A 305 12.74 -7.87 -3.10
C GLU A 305 13.12 -8.81 -4.25
N SER A 306 12.73 -10.10 -4.18
CA SER A 306 12.98 -11.07 -5.25
C SER A 306 11.80 -11.27 -6.19
N GLN A 307 10.80 -10.37 -6.19
CA GLN A 307 9.61 -10.54 -7.02
C GLN A 307 9.96 -10.42 -8.51
N PRO A 308 9.38 -11.28 -9.37
CA PRO A 308 9.39 -11.05 -10.80
C PRO A 308 8.72 -9.72 -11.15
N SER A 309 9.19 -9.09 -12.24
CA SER A 309 8.64 -7.85 -12.77
C SER A 309 7.16 -7.99 -13.08
N GLY A 310 6.38 -6.99 -12.66
CA GLY A 310 4.99 -6.76 -13.04
C GLY A 310 4.84 -5.76 -14.19
N GLY A 311 5.94 -5.45 -14.90
CA GLY A 311 6.01 -4.41 -15.92
C GLY A 311 6.44 -3.07 -15.35
N MET A 312 7.01 -2.21 -16.21
CA MET A 312 7.69 -0.96 -15.83
C MET A 312 6.85 -0.07 -14.91
N VAL A 313 5.57 0.16 -15.23
CA VAL A 313 4.69 1.03 -14.45
C VAL A 313 4.39 0.44 -13.08
N TYR A 314 4.01 -0.85 -13.03
CA TYR A 314 3.74 -1.57 -11.80
C TYR A 314 4.97 -1.54 -10.87
N ASP A 315 6.12 -1.96 -11.39
CA ASP A 315 7.36 -2.05 -10.61
C ASP A 315 7.81 -0.68 -10.09
N SER A 316 7.64 0.35 -10.91
CA SER A 316 7.97 1.71 -10.53
C SER A 316 7.11 2.18 -9.36
N LEU A 317 5.80 1.91 -9.39
CA LEU A 317 4.83 2.32 -8.37
C LEU A 317 4.93 1.49 -7.07
N THR A 318 5.32 0.22 -7.16
CA THR A 318 5.40 -0.70 -6.00
C THR A 318 6.80 -0.82 -5.41
N GLY A 319 7.82 -0.19 -6.00
CA GLY A 319 9.23 -0.27 -5.59
C GLY A 319 9.59 0.27 -4.20
N ARG A 320 8.62 0.72 -3.38
CA ARG A 320 8.80 1.15 -1.98
C ARG A 320 8.14 0.23 -0.97
N ALA A 321 7.87 -1.02 -1.35
CA ALA A 321 7.25 -2.04 -0.52
C ALA A 321 7.86 -2.16 0.88
N SER A 322 9.18 -2.39 0.97
CA SER A 322 9.87 -2.65 2.24
C SER A 322 9.78 -1.46 3.22
N PRO A 323 10.09 -0.21 2.84
CA PRO A 323 9.86 0.94 3.71
C PRO A 323 8.40 1.08 4.18
N TYR A 324 7.42 0.85 3.30
CA TYR A 324 6.02 0.96 3.65
C TYR A 324 5.57 -0.10 4.65
N GLN A 325 5.94 -1.36 4.42
CA GLN A 325 5.60 -2.44 5.34
C GLN A 325 6.18 -2.19 6.74
N LEU A 326 7.40 -1.66 6.84
CA LEU A 326 8.01 -1.32 8.12
C LEU A 326 7.29 -0.15 8.82
N ARG A 327 6.97 0.93 8.09
CA ARG A 327 6.25 2.09 8.63
C ARG A 327 4.82 1.73 9.05
N LEU A 328 4.12 0.92 8.26
CA LEU A 328 2.80 0.40 8.59
C LEU A 328 2.85 -0.50 9.84
N ALA A 329 3.83 -1.40 9.94
CA ALA A 329 3.99 -2.25 11.12
C ALA A 329 4.28 -1.42 12.38
N MET A 330 5.10 -0.38 12.26
CA MET A 330 5.31 0.57 13.36
C MET A 330 4.03 1.29 13.75
N ILE A 331 3.24 1.77 12.80
CA ILE A 331 1.95 2.41 13.11
C ILE A 331 1.02 1.45 13.85
N TYR A 332 0.89 0.19 13.42
CA TYR A 332 0.09 -0.80 14.14
C TYR A 332 0.63 -1.08 15.55
N ALA A 333 1.95 -1.16 15.72
CA ALA A 333 2.57 -1.35 17.04
C ALA A 333 2.27 -0.19 17.99
N LEU A 334 2.39 1.04 17.49
CA LEU A 334 2.11 2.26 18.25
C LEU A 334 0.63 2.39 18.62
N LEU A 335 -0.28 2.00 17.71
CA LEU A 335 -1.71 1.91 17.99
C LEU A 335 -2.03 0.90 19.10
N ASP A 336 -1.27 -0.17 19.20
CA ASP A 336 -1.34 -1.18 20.27
C ASP A 336 -0.56 -0.77 21.53
N GLN A 337 0.04 0.44 21.55
CA GLN A 337 0.89 0.93 22.63
C GLN A 337 2.07 -0.01 22.93
N SER A 338 2.60 -0.66 21.90
CA SER A 338 3.73 -1.57 21.99
C SER A 338 5.04 -0.85 21.64
N PRO A 339 6.08 -0.91 22.49
CA PRO A 339 7.42 -0.43 22.15
C PRO A 339 8.19 -1.43 21.26
N THR A 340 7.54 -2.53 20.87
CA THR A 340 8.13 -3.61 20.07
C THR A 340 7.24 -3.95 18.87
N LEU A 341 7.84 -4.05 17.70
CA LEU A 341 7.26 -4.61 16.50
C LEU A 341 7.11 -6.11 16.67
N GLU A 342 5.87 -6.59 16.66
CA GLU A 342 5.51 -7.99 16.79
C GLU A 342 5.06 -8.57 15.45
N LYS A 343 5.09 -9.90 15.34
CA LYS A 343 4.64 -10.62 14.13
C LYS A 343 3.23 -10.21 13.68
N ALA A 344 2.32 -9.93 14.62
CA ALA A 344 0.96 -9.47 14.32
C ALA A 344 0.96 -8.10 13.60
N HIS A 345 1.80 -7.16 14.02
CA HIS A 345 1.93 -5.86 13.37
C HIS A 345 2.46 -5.99 11.94
N LEU A 346 3.39 -6.92 11.71
CA LEU A 346 3.89 -7.20 10.35
C LEU A 346 2.82 -7.80 9.45
N ARG A 347 2.00 -8.73 9.98
CA ARG A 347 0.88 -9.33 9.23
C ARG A 347 -0.14 -8.27 8.81
N ALA A 348 -0.52 -7.39 9.72
CA ALA A 348 -1.44 -6.29 9.43
C ALA A 348 -0.88 -5.31 8.37
N ALA A 349 0.42 -5.01 8.46
CA ALA A 349 1.12 -4.19 7.48
C ALA A 349 1.18 -4.85 6.10
N ALA A 350 1.54 -6.12 6.04
CA ALA A 350 1.62 -6.89 4.80
C ALA A 350 0.25 -6.98 4.11
N ALA A 351 -0.83 -7.21 4.87
CA ALA A 351 -2.19 -7.29 4.35
C ALA A 351 -2.65 -5.97 3.68
N LEU A 352 -2.35 -4.82 4.29
CA LEU A 352 -2.66 -3.52 3.69
C LEU A 352 -1.77 -3.21 2.48
N TRP A 353 -0.48 -3.57 2.55
CA TRP A 353 0.44 -3.41 1.42
C TRP A 353 -0.01 -4.23 0.21
N GLU A 354 -0.41 -5.49 0.40
CA GLU A 354 -0.93 -6.35 -0.66
C GLU A 354 -2.20 -5.77 -1.31
N TYR A 355 -3.08 -5.18 -0.51
CA TYR A 355 -4.23 -4.45 -1.06
C TYR A 355 -3.79 -3.28 -1.93
N SER A 356 -2.73 -2.57 -1.53
CA SER A 356 -2.19 -1.45 -2.31
C SER A 356 -1.58 -1.91 -3.63
N GLU A 357 -0.78 -2.98 -3.60
CA GLU A 357 -0.25 -3.63 -4.81
C GLU A 357 -1.36 -4.08 -5.75
N ALA A 358 -2.40 -4.71 -5.22
CA ALA A 358 -3.55 -5.14 -6.00
C ALA A 358 -4.34 -3.95 -6.56
N SER A 359 -4.40 -2.83 -5.83
CA SER A 359 -4.98 -1.58 -6.33
C SER A 359 -4.17 -1.01 -7.49
N VAL A 360 -2.83 -1.03 -7.42
CA VAL A 360 -1.96 -0.61 -8.53
C VAL A 360 -2.18 -1.50 -9.75
N ALA A 361 -2.20 -2.83 -9.58
CA ALA A 361 -2.50 -3.77 -10.66
C ALA A 361 -3.88 -3.54 -11.29
N TYR A 362 -4.90 -3.22 -10.50
CA TYR A 362 -6.24 -2.90 -10.99
C TYR A 362 -6.28 -1.59 -11.80
N ILE A 363 -5.57 -0.55 -11.36
CA ILE A 363 -5.62 0.79 -11.96
C ILE A 363 -4.78 0.87 -13.24
N TRP A 364 -3.55 0.37 -13.21
CA TRP A 364 -2.58 0.52 -14.30
C TRP A 364 -2.27 -0.79 -15.04
N GLY A 365 -2.81 -1.91 -14.58
CA GLY A 365 -2.45 -3.23 -15.06
C GLY A 365 -1.18 -3.77 -14.38
N ALA A 366 -0.97 -5.07 -14.56
CA ALA A 366 0.30 -5.74 -14.33
C ALA A 366 0.56 -6.63 -15.55
N THR A 367 1.82 -6.70 -15.98
CA THR A 367 2.27 -7.47 -17.14
C THR A 367 3.50 -8.29 -16.77
N LEU A 368 3.84 -9.27 -17.60
CA LEU A 368 5.06 -10.06 -17.45
C LEU A 368 6.29 -9.35 -18.05
N GLY A 369 6.12 -8.11 -18.51
CA GLY A 369 7.17 -7.30 -19.13
C GLY A 369 7.47 -7.68 -20.59
N GLU A 370 6.88 -8.75 -21.12
CA GLU A 370 7.02 -9.20 -22.50
C GLU A 370 5.65 -9.54 -23.11
N GLU A 371 5.27 -8.86 -24.19
CA GLU A 371 3.98 -9.03 -24.88
C GLU A 371 3.69 -10.49 -25.27
N GLY A 372 4.74 -11.22 -25.72
CA GLY A 372 4.60 -12.63 -26.08
C GLY A 372 4.24 -13.50 -24.89
N LEU A 373 4.85 -13.22 -23.73
CA LEU A 373 4.64 -13.97 -22.50
C LEU A 373 3.27 -13.66 -21.89
N ASP A 374 2.85 -12.38 -21.90
CA ASP A 374 1.51 -11.95 -21.47
C ASP A 374 0.41 -12.60 -22.30
N ARG A 375 0.58 -12.62 -23.63
CA ARG A 375 -0.39 -13.23 -24.55
C ARG A 375 -0.51 -14.73 -24.32
N LEU A 376 0.61 -15.42 -24.14
CA LEU A 376 0.61 -16.86 -23.85
C LEU A 376 -0.07 -17.16 -22.51
N TYR A 377 0.27 -16.42 -21.44
CA TYR A 377 -0.33 -16.62 -20.13
C TYR A 377 -1.85 -16.41 -20.15
N ALA A 378 -2.33 -15.33 -20.79
CA ALA A 378 -3.76 -15.07 -20.93
C ALA A 378 -4.49 -16.21 -21.66
N ALA A 379 -3.88 -16.75 -22.72
CA ALA A 379 -4.47 -17.85 -23.49
C ALA A 379 -4.49 -19.18 -22.70
N VAL A 380 -3.41 -19.50 -21.98
CA VAL A 380 -3.33 -20.69 -21.11
C VAL A 380 -4.35 -20.60 -19.98
N LYS A 381 -4.50 -19.43 -19.36
CA LYS A 381 -5.51 -19.18 -18.32
C LYS A 381 -6.94 -19.34 -18.86
N ALA A 382 -7.23 -18.78 -20.03
CA ALA A 382 -8.54 -18.89 -20.67
C ALA A 382 -8.90 -20.33 -21.04
N ALA A 383 -7.90 -21.18 -21.28
CA ALA A 383 -8.10 -22.60 -21.57
C ALA A 383 -8.39 -23.46 -20.34
N GLY A 384 -8.17 -22.95 -19.12
CA GLY A 384 -8.45 -23.67 -17.88
C GLY A 384 -7.74 -25.03 -17.79
N GLU A 385 -8.46 -26.06 -17.34
CA GLU A 385 -7.94 -27.43 -17.17
C GLU A 385 -7.60 -28.11 -18.51
N ASP A 386 -8.24 -27.71 -19.62
CA ASP A 386 -7.95 -28.25 -20.95
C ASP A 386 -6.54 -27.88 -21.42
N GLY A 387 -6.05 -26.71 -20.97
CA GLY A 387 -4.76 -26.16 -21.34
C GLY A 387 -4.60 -25.90 -22.83
N LEU A 388 -3.38 -25.57 -23.23
CA LEU A 388 -3.01 -25.37 -24.63
C LEU A 388 -1.93 -26.34 -25.05
N ASP A 389 -2.15 -27.01 -26.18
CA ASP A 389 -1.10 -27.76 -26.82
C ASP A 389 -0.19 -26.88 -27.69
N ARG A 390 0.87 -27.51 -28.19
CA ARG A 390 1.85 -26.84 -29.05
C ARG A 390 1.24 -26.23 -30.32
N THR A 391 0.20 -26.83 -30.88
CA THR A 391 -0.46 -26.36 -32.11
C THR A 391 -1.28 -25.10 -31.83
N GLN A 392 -2.03 -25.09 -30.72
CA GLN A 392 -2.81 -23.97 -30.24
C GLN A 392 -1.89 -22.80 -29.84
N ILE A 393 -0.79 -23.08 -29.13
CA ILE A 393 0.23 -22.09 -28.79
C ILE A 393 0.84 -21.48 -30.06
N ASN A 394 1.19 -22.28 -31.06
CA ASN A 394 1.71 -21.75 -32.32
C ASN A 394 0.65 -20.91 -33.07
N GLY A 395 -0.61 -21.35 -33.03
CA GLY A 395 -1.75 -20.63 -33.59
C GLY A 395 -1.98 -19.26 -32.95
N LEU A 396 -1.72 -19.13 -31.64
CA LEU A 396 -1.81 -17.87 -30.90
C LEU A 396 -0.94 -16.76 -31.51
N PHE A 397 0.21 -17.12 -32.09
CA PHE A 397 1.16 -16.19 -32.70
C PHE A 397 1.10 -16.20 -34.24
N SER A 398 -0.06 -16.56 -34.81
CA SER A 398 -0.28 -16.63 -36.26
C SER A 398 0.71 -17.53 -37.00
N LYS A 399 1.33 -18.49 -36.30
CA LYS A 399 2.39 -19.37 -36.82
C LYS A 399 3.67 -18.64 -37.27
N ASN A 400 3.89 -17.43 -36.78
CA ASN A 400 5.02 -16.57 -37.18
C ASN A 400 6.21 -16.64 -36.22
N ARG A 401 6.14 -17.46 -35.15
CA ARG A 401 7.26 -17.64 -34.20
C ARG A 401 7.90 -19.01 -34.38
N SER A 402 9.21 -19.04 -34.21
CA SER A 402 10.02 -20.25 -34.29
C SER A 402 9.72 -21.20 -33.13
N ARG A 403 10.11 -22.46 -33.33
CA ARG A 403 9.97 -23.49 -32.31
C ARG A 403 10.66 -23.11 -30.99
N THR A 404 11.88 -22.58 -31.09
CA THR A 404 12.73 -22.20 -29.97
C THR A 404 12.14 -21.04 -29.17
N GLU A 405 11.57 -20.05 -29.85
CA GLU A 405 10.91 -18.91 -29.18
C GLU A 405 9.69 -19.36 -28.37
N LEU A 406 8.84 -20.23 -28.95
CA LEU A 406 7.67 -20.75 -28.24
C LEU A 406 8.06 -21.63 -27.04
N ASP A 407 9.08 -22.47 -27.20
CA ASP A 407 9.62 -23.27 -26.09
C ASP A 407 10.20 -22.38 -24.98
N GLY A 408 10.86 -21.27 -25.35
CA GLY A 408 11.35 -20.27 -24.40
C GLY A 408 10.23 -19.60 -23.60
N LEU A 409 9.14 -19.20 -24.26
CA LEU A 409 7.98 -18.61 -23.58
C LEU A 409 7.32 -19.60 -22.61
N VAL A 410 7.14 -20.87 -23.02
CA VAL A 410 6.57 -21.91 -22.15
C VAL A 410 7.48 -22.20 -20.96
N ALA A 411 8.78 -22.37 -21.20
CA ALA A 411 9.77 -22.59 -20.15
C ALA A 411 9.74 -21.44 -19.14
N ARG A 412 9.64 -20.19 -19.62
CA ARG A 412 9.57 -19.02 -18.77
C ARG A 412 8.31 -18.98 -17.90
N LEU A 413 7.13 -19.34 -18.44
CA LEU A 413 5.91 -19.44 -17.61
C LEU A 413 6.02 -20.53 -16.54
N VAL A 414 6.68 -21.65 -16.85
CA VAL A 414 6.93 -22.73 -15.89
C VAL A 414 7.93 -22.28 -14.81
N GLU A 415 9.02 -21.61 -15.17
CA GLU A 415 9.99 -21.03 -14.22
C GLU A 415 9.34 -20.02 -13.28
N LEU A 416 8.41 -19.20 -13.78
CA LEU A 416 7.65 -18.24 -13.01
C LEU A 416 6.55 -18.89 -12.14
N GLY A 417 6.35 -20.21 -12.24
CA GLY A 417 5.31 -20.94 -11.51
C GLY A 417 3.88 -20.58 -11.96
N LEU A 418 3.71 -20.04 -13.18
CA LEU A 418 2.43 -19.62 -13.73
C LEU A 418 1.75 -20.71 -14.58
N ALA A 419 2.53 -21.68 -15.04
CA ALA A 419 2.03 -22.78 -15.85
C ALA A 419 2.74 -24.10 -15.50
N VAL A 420 2.06 -25.21 -15.79
CA VAL A 420 2.63 -26.56 -15.75
C VAL A 420 2.58 -27.12 -17.16
N ALA A 421 3.70 -27.67 -17.63
CA ALA A 421 3.75 -28.43 -18.87
C ALA A 421 3.67 -29.93 -18.56
N SER A 422 2.58 -30.57 -18.98
CA SER A 422 2.35 -32.01 -18.82
C SER A 422 2.38 -32.74 -20.15
N SER A 423 2.66 -34.04 -20.10
CA SER A 423 2.61 -34.91 -21.28
C SER A 423 1.37 -35.80 -21.19
N GLN A 424 0.46 -35.66 -22.15
CA GLN A 424 -0.73 -36.49 -22.25
C GLN A 424 -0.50 -37.62 -23.29
N PRO A 425 -0.75 -38.89 -22.93
CA PRO A 425 -0.64 -39.99 -23.87
C PRO A 425 -1.70 -39.89 -24.96
N THR A 426 -1.31 -40.21 -26.19
CA THR A 426 -2.21 -40.31 -27.35
C THR A 426 -1.98 -41.67 -28.01
N GLY A 427 -2.78 -42.04 -29.01
CA GLY A 427 -2.53 -43.23 -29.83
C GLY A 427 -1.20 -43.20 -30.62
N GLY A 428 -0.45 -42.09 -30.55
CA GLY A 428 0.87 -41.91 -31.16
C GLY A 428 1.83 -41.16 -30.23
N ARG A 429 2.55 -40.15 -30.75
CA ARG A 429 3.49 -39.35 -29.94
C ARG A 429 2.73 -38.61 -28.82
N PRO A 430 3.23 -38.64 -27.56
CA PRO A 430 2.62 -37.90 -26.47
C PRO A 430 2.46 -36.42 -26.80
N ARG A 431 1.30 -35.86 -26.49
CA ARG A 431 0.96 -34.44 -26.70
C ARG A 431 1.41 -33.66 -25.47
N GLN A 432 2.18 -32.60 -25.66
CA GLN A 432 2.50 -31.68 -24.56
C GLN A 432 1.36 -30.68 -24.42
N VAL A 433 0.84 -30.53 -23.20
CA VAL A 433 -0.24 -29.60 -22.85
C VAL A 433 0.26 -28.69 -21.73
N VAL A 434 0.04 -27.39 -21.89
CA VAL A 434 0.42 -26.36 -20.92
C VAL A 434 -0.86 -25.85 -20.25
N THR A 435 -0.96 -25.99 -18.94
CA THR A 435 -2.10 -25.55 -18.13
C THR A 435 -1.66 -24.46 -17.15
N ALA A 436 -2.55 -23.55 -16.77
CA ALA A 436 -2.25 -22.55 -15.76
C ALA A 436 -2.13 -23.20 -14.37
N VAL A 437 -1.25 -22.67 -13.51
CA VAL A 437 -1.27 -23.01 -12.08
C VAL A 437 -2.46 -22.29 -11.45
N THR A 438 -3.32 -23.03 -10.74
CA THR A 438 -4.52 -22.52 -10.06
C THR A 438 -4.32 -22.37 -8.57
#